data_AF-A0A6A9JWU6-F1
#
_entry.id   AF-A0A6A9JWU6-F1
#
_cell.length_a   1.000
_cell.length_b   1.000
_cell.length_c   1.000
_cell.angle_alpha   90.00
_cell.angle_beta   90.00
_cell.angle_gamma   90.00
#
_symmetry.space_group_name_H-M   'P 1'
#
loop_
_entity.id
_entity.type
_entity.pdbx_description
1 polymer ?
#
loop_
_entity_poly.entity_id
_entity_poly.type
_entity_poly.pdbx_seq_one_letter_code
_entity_poly.pdbx_strand_id
1 'polypeptide(L)'
;MATFAVLSLYSDQAGKDSDKVPAGVRNALALEASALGLPGTADLQSVAKAGGTVDMPVRLTSAAQESPSGKSQIAAVLTNGATVPKGVPVRAATLNAATGRYEVTVPAKSTVPNTPPLILTWTPATPPGSQNPSSTTPVVPQPVPVYEGATITPVQAEPESYPGVPLSLDDLIVSFPADSGIKPIYVMFNSPYGETNARGKYSGRDYNTEKAGGPILDLDWRTAKIDRAGVDKVKLHTGRFGESPENKVMIDRLERILKGELQITDTDKRFYTHEIRELERYRNLGIKDREIPENYDEVWNNTHSATLEDYKIDERTQPLYTPEADEAYFKSQEGK
;
A
#
# COMPACT_ATOMS: atom_id res chain seq x y z
N MET A 1 10.92 3.90 24.97
CA MET A 1 9.69 4.69 24.83
C MET A 1 9.94 5.66 23.69
N ALA A 2 9.28 5.47 22.54
CA ALA A 2 9.33 6.44 21.46
C ALA A 2 8.30 7.54 21.77
N THR A 3 8.71 8.81 21.66
CA THR A 3 7.81 9.95 21.80
C THR A 3 7.17 10.19 20.45
N PHE A 4 5.86 10.02 20.37
CA PHE A 4 5.07 10.27 19.18
C PHE A 4 4.27 11.54 19.40
N ALA A 5 4.24 12.41 18.39
CA ALA A 5 3.33 13.55 18.34
C ALA A 5 2.47 13.34 17.11
N VAL A 6 1.28 12.76 17.30
CA VAL A 6 0.31 12.60 16.22
C VAL A 6 -0.33 13.97 15.99
N LEU A 7 0.00 14.58 14.86
CA LEU A 7 -0.81 15.67 14.33
C LEU A 7 -1.86 15.04 13.44
N SER A 8 -3.11 14.97 13.92
CA SER A 8 -4.24 14.55 13.08
C SER A 8 -4.71 15.73 12.24
N LEU A 9 -4.45 15.64 10.93
CA LEU A 9 -5.03 16.54 9.95
C LEU A 9 -6.35 15.93 9.48
N TYR A 10 -7.44 16.67 9.65
CA TYR A 10 -8.77 16.26 9.20
C TYR A 10 -9.06 16.93 7.88
N SER A 11 -9.77 16.25 7.00
CA SER A 11 -10.42 16.93 5.89
C SER A 11 -11.85 16.46 5.77
N ASP A 12 -12.77 17.42 5.60
CA ASP A 12 -14.17 17.13 5.31
C ASP A 12 -14.38 16.63 3.87
N GLN A 13 -13.29 16.62 3.07
CA GLN A 13 -13.26 16.23 1.67
C GLN A 13 -12.21 15.14 1.38
N ALA A 14 -11.11 15.03 2.15
CA ALA A 14 -10.19 13.89 2.01
C ALA A 14 -10.85 12.68 2.66
N GLY A 15 -11.23 11.71 1.83
CA GLY A 15 -12.12 10.62 2.23
C GLY A 15 -13.59 10.86 1.85
N LYS A 16 -13.99 12.09 1.53
CA LYS A 16 -15.31 12.31 0.92
C LYS A 16 -15.21 11.87 -0.52
N ASP A 17 -16.05 10.92 -0.91
CA ASP A 17 -15.94 10.21 -2.17
C ASP A 17 -14.75 9.21 -2.23
N SER A 18 -14.03 8.87 -1.14
CA SER A 18 -13.11 7.70 -1.18
C SER A 18 -13.84 6.40 -1.52
N ASP A 19 -15.14 6.36 -1.20
CA ASP A 19 -16.12 5.35 -1.57
C ASP A 19 -16.64 5.48 -3.02
N LYS A 20 -16.39 6.59 -3.71
CA LYS A 20 -16.81 6.87 -5.10
C LYS A 20 -15.64 7.12 -6.06
N VAL A 21 -14.42 7.09 -5.55
CA VAL A 21 -13.20 7.08 -6.31
C VAL A 21 -13.11 5.71 -6.99
N PRO A 22 -12.98 5.64 -8.32
CA PRO A 22 -12.84 4.36 -9.01
C PRO A 22 -11.75 3.51 -8.36
N ALA A 23 -12.01 2.22 -8.21
CA ALA A 23 -11.05 1.32 -7.61
C ALA A 23 -9.71 1.39 -8.39
N GLY A 24 -8.59 1.49 -7.65
CA GLY A 24 -7.25 1.69 -8.24
C GLY A 24 -6.72 3.14 -8.24
N VAL A 25 -7.48 4.14 -7.80
CA VAL A 25 -6.97 5.51 -7.59
C VAL A 25 -6.37 5.63 -6.18
N ARG A 26 -5.12 6.10 -6.10
CA ARG A 26 -4.44 6.41 -4.84
C ARG A 26 -4.63 7.87 -4.48
N ASN A 27 -5.03 8.12 -3.24
CA ASN A 27 -5.08 9.47 -2.69
C ASN A 27 -3.67 9.86 -2.22
N ALA A 28 -3.29 11.11 -2.50
CA ALA A 28 -2.00 11.63 -2.07
C ALA A 28 -2.17 12.97 -1.36
N LEU A 29 -1.41 13.16 -0.29
CA LEU A 29 -1.16 14.46 0.30
C LEU A 29 0.21 14.96 -0.19
N ALA A 30 0.25 16.18 -0.70
CA ALA A 30 1.47 16.85 -1.14
C ALA A 30 1.65 18.20 -0.45
N LEU A 31 2.87 18.48 0.01
CA LEU A 31 3.25 19.74 0.66
C LEU A 31 4.75 20.03 0.47
N GLU A 32 5.17 21.28 0.66
CA GLU A 32 6.61 21.62 0.65
C GLU A 32 7.36 20.76 1.68
N ALA A 33 8.40 20.04 1.25
CA ALA A 33 9.12 19.12 2.13
C ALA A 33 9.80 19.82 3.33
N SER A 34 10.13 21.11 3.19
CA SER A 34 10.65 21.93 4.28
C SER A 34 9.67 22.09 5.44
N ALA A 35 8.35 21.97 5.19
CA ALA A 35 7.34 22.00 6.26
C ALA A 35 7.48 20.80 7.23
N LEU A 36 8.10 19.71 6.78
CA LEU A 36 8.40 18.52 7.58
C LEU A 36 9.87 18.46 8.02
N GLY A 37 10.62 19.55 7.86
CA GLY A 37 12.00 19.66 8.33
C GLY A 37 13.06 19.08 7.40
N LEU A 38 12.80 19.05 6.08
CA LEU A 38 13.82 18.68 5.09
C LEU A 38 15.10 19.53 5.27
N PRO A 39 16.29 18.92 5.43
CA PRO A 39 17.53 19.66 5.55
C PRO A 39 17.84 20.48 4.30
N GLY A 40 18.02 21.79 4.44
CA GLY A 40 18.34 22.69 3.32
C GLY A 40 19.69 22.45 2.66
N THR A 41 20.55 21.61 3.25
CA THR A 41 21.87 21.22 2.73
C THR A 41 21.85 19.92 1.93
N ALA A 42 20.70 19.25 1.80
CA ALA A 42 20.61 17.97 1.09
C ALA A 42 20.72 18.17 -0.44
N ASP A 43 21.66 17.47 -1.09
CA ASP A 43 21.74 17.41 -2.55
C ASP A 43 20.75 16.38 -3.10
N LEU A 44 19.49 16.78 -3.21
CA LEU A 44 18.40 15.90 -3.64
C LEU A 44 18.54 15.38 -5.07
N GLN A 45 19.29 16.08 -5.92
CA GLN A 45 19.45 15.76 -7.32
C GLN A 45 20.43 14.60 -7.46
N SER A 46 21.54 14.65 -6.72
CA SER A 46 22.46 13.52 -6.60
C SER A 46 21.79 12.32 -5.92
N VAL A 47 21.02 12.53 -4.85
CA VAL A 47 20.28 11.45 -4.17
C VAL A 47 19.26 10.79 -5.12
N ALA A 48 18.47 11.59 -5.85
CA ALA A 48 17.50 11.07 -6.81
C ALA A 48 18.17 10.27 -7.94
N LYS A 49 19.30 10.76 -8.47
CA LYS A 49 20.08 10.08 -9.51
C LYS A 49 20.61 8.73 -9.04
N ALA A 50 20.95 8.62 -7.76
CA ALA A 50 21.35 7.37 -7.12
C ALA A 50 20.16 6.47 -6.73
N GLY A 51 18.91 6.91 -6.93
CA GLY A 51 17.71 6.23 -6.44
C GLY A 51 17.60 6.18 -4.92
N GLY A 52 18.36 7.03 -4.21
CA GLY A 52 18.56 6.98 -2.78
C GLY A 52 17.44 7.60 -1.93
N THR A 53 17.74 7.76 -0.65
CA THR A 53 16.85 8.32 0.37
C THR A 53 17.51 9.53 1.05
N VAL A 54 16.68 10.40 1.63
CA VAL A 54 17.12 11.48 2.53
C VAL A 54 16.46 11.29 3.90
N ASP A 55 17.21 11.55 4.96
CA ASP A 55 16.68 11.46 6.32
C ASP A 55 15.76 12.64 6.62
N MET A 56 14.51 12.34 6.97
CA MET A 56 13.51 13.31 7.38
C MET A 56 13.23 13.19 8.87
N PRO A 57 13.10 14.31 9.63
CA PRO A 57 12.79 14.26 11.06
C PRO A 57 11.30 13.94 11.33
N VAL A 58 10.43 14.24 10.37
CA VAL A 58 8.99 13.95 10.42
C VAL A 58 8.57 13.24 9.13
N ARG A 59 7.75 12.19 9.26
CA ARG A 59 7.08 11.53 8.13
C ARG A 59 5.57 11.49 8.37
N LEU A 60 4.79 11.42 7.30
CA LEU A 60 3.34 11.31 7.35
C LEU A 60 2.91 9.88 7.04
N THR A 61 1.80 9.45 7.66
CA THR A 61 1.19 8.15 7.44
C THR A 61 -0.32 8.23 7.65
N SER A 62 -1.06 7.26 7.11
CA SER A 62 -2.50 7.16 7.40
C SER A 62 -2.63 6.71 8.86
N ALA A 63 -3.48 7.36 9.66
CA ALA A 63 -3.72 6.89 11.01
C ALA A 63 -4.40 5.52 10.99
N ALA A 64 -3.96 4.60 11.85
CA ALA A 64 -4.52 3.23 11.92
C ALA A 64 -5.94 3.17 12.51
N GLN A 65 -6.41 4.23 13.17
CA GLN A 65 -7.77 4.30 13.71
C GLN A 65 -8.57 5.39 13.01
N GLU A 66 -9.76 5.03 12.56
CA GLU A 66 -10.77 6.01 12.16
C GLU A 66 -11.03 6.97 13.33
N SER A 67 -11.23 8.24 12.99
CA SER A 67 -11.77 9.17 13.97
C SER A 67 -13.13 8.64 14.45
N PRO A 68 -13.53 8.89 15.71
CA PRO A 68 -14.91 8.66 16.16
C PRO A 68 -15.99 9.29 15.24
N SER A 69 -15.59 10.23 14.38
CA SER A 69 -16.42 10.88 13.37
C SER A 69 -16.43 10.24 11.98
N GLY A 70 -15.74 9.11 11.75
CA GLY A 70 -15.63 8.44 10.45
C GLY A 70 -14.80 9.19 9.40
N LYS A 71 -13.96 10.13 9.82
CA LYS A 71 -13.11 10.95 8.94
C LYS A 71 -11.71 10.34 8.79
N SER A 72 -11.15 10.39 7.58
CA SER A 72 -9.75 10.02 7.33
C SER A 72 -8.81 10.92 8.12
N GLN A 73 -7.86 10.31 8.84
CA GLN A 73 -6.85 11.01 9.62
C GLN A 73 -5.46 10.76 9.05
N ILE A 74 -4.68 11.83 8.90
CA ILE A 74 -3.26 11.75 8.57
C ILE A 74 -2.49 11.99 9.86
N ALA A 75 -1.56 11.11 10.19
CA ALA A 75 -0.69 11.23 11.35
C ALA A 75 0.70 11.73 10.93
N ALA A 76 1.20 12.76 11.61
CA ALA A 76 2.63 13.09 11.59
C ALA A 76 3.39 12.25 12.61
N VAL A 77 4.57 11.76 12.25
CA VAL A 77 5.37 10.86 13.09
C VAL A 77 6.82 11.31 13.14
N LEU A 78 7.38 11.44 14.34
CA LEU A 78 8.79 11.70 14.55
C LEU A 78 9.63 10.46 14.20
N THR A 79 10.63 10.64 13.35
CA THR A 79 11.52 9.55 12.96
C THR A 79 12.62 9.35 14.01
N ASN A 80 12.96 8.08 14.28
CA ASN A 80 14.00 7.75 15.25
C ASN A 80 15.04 6.76 14.70
N GLY A 81 14.82 6.22 13.51
CA GLY A 81 15.72 5.26 12.84
C GLY A 81 15.67 3.84 13.41
N ALA A 82 14.94 3.62 14.51
CA ALA A 82 14.77 2.31 15.14
C ALA A 82 13.38 1.73 14.85
N THR A 83 12.33 2.43 15.29
CA THR A 83 10.92 2.05 15.09
C THR A 83 10.32 2.73 13.88
N VAL A 84 10.77 3.97 13.59
CA VAL A 84 10.29 4.78 12.48
C VAL A 84 11.50 5.12 11.59
N PRO A 85 11.61 4.55 10.39
CA PRO A 85 12.72 4.79 9.49
C PRO A 85 12.83 6.27 9.10
N LYS A 86 14.04 6.81 9.09
CA LYS A 86 14.31 8.22 8.73
C LYS A 86 14.33 8.46 7.22
N GLY A 87 14.83 7.48 6.48
CA GLY A 87 15.03 7.59 5.03
C GLY A 87 13.72 7.66 4.26
N VAL A 88 13.53 8.75 3.52
CA VAL A 88 12.45 8.98 2.56
C VAL A 88 13.03 8.92 1.14
N PRO A 89 12.48 8.09 0.23
CA PRO A 89 12.95 8.02 -1.15
C PRO A 89 12.89 9.37 -1.86
N VAL A 90 13.94 9.71 -2.62
CA VAL A 90 13.96 10.92 -3.45
C VAL A 90 13.83 10.54 -4.92
N ARG A 91 12.97 11.25 -5.65
CA ARG A 91 12.79 11.09 -7.10
C ARG A 91 12.86 12.45 -7.78
N ALA A 92 13.55 12.51 -8.91
CA ALA A 92 13.66 13.74 -9.69
C ALA A 92 12.53 13.79 -10.72
N ALA A 93 11.83 14.91 -10.75
CA ALA A 93 10.91 15.21 -11.83
C ALA A 93 11.66 15.74 -13.05
N THR A 94 11.21 15.36 -14.24
CA THR A 94 11.76 15.82 -15.51
C THR A 94 10.71 16.63 -16.27
N LEU A 95 11.15 17.68 -16.96
CA LEU A 95 10.24 18.45 -17.80
C LEU A 95 9.92 17.65 -19.07
N ASN A 96 8.65 17.32 -19.26
CA ASN A 96 8.16 16.83 -20.54
C ASN A 96 7.94 18.04 -21.46
N ALA A 97 8.83 18.21 -22.45
CA ALA A 97 8.79 19.35 -23.37
C ALA A 97 7.54 19.37 -24.27
N ALA A 98 6.89 18.22 -24.51
CA ALA A 98 5.69 18.15 -25.33
C ALA A 98 4.44 18.63 -24.57
N THR A 99 4.36 18.35 -23.26
CA THR A 99 3.21 18.72 -22.42
C THR A 99 3.45 19.99 -21.60
N GLY A 100 4.69 20.42 -21.47
CA GLY A 100 5.10 21.53 -20.60
C GLY A 100 4.98 21.23 -19.11
N ARG A 101 4.84 19.95 -18.73
CA ARG A 101 4.64 19.50 -17.34
C ARG A 101 5.87 18.81 -16.80
N TYR A 102 6.09 18.90 -15.50
CA TYR A 102 7.06 18.06 -14.82
C TYR A 102 6.45 16.70 -14.52
N GLU A 103 7.16 15.63 -14.83
CA GLU A 103 6.71 14.26 -14.65
C GLU A 103 7.71 13.49 -13.78
N VAL A 104 7.19 12.64 -12.89
CA VAL A 104 8.03 11.73 -12.09
C VAL A 104 7.37 10.36 -12.05
N THR A 105 8.18 9.34 -12.32
CA THR A 105 7.76 7.94 -12.27
C THR A 105 8.00 7.38 -10.88
N VAL A 106 6.94 6.95 -10.23
CA VAL A 106 6.98 6.23 -8.96
C VAL A 106 6.78 4.74 -9.27
N PRO A 107 7.77 3.87 -8.95
CA PRO A 107 7.61 2.45 -9.12
C PRO A 107 6.36 1.95 -8.38
N ALA A 108 5.63 1.01 -8.99
CA ALA A 108 4.53 0.35 -8.30
C ALA A 108 5.07 -0.38 -7.07
N LYS A 109 4.43 -0.15 -5.91
CA LYS A 109 4.66 -0.93 -4.68
C LYS A 109 3.63 -2.05 -4.50
N SER A 110 2.76 -2.28 -5.49
CA SER A 110 1.68 -3.27 -5.38
C SER A 110 2.24 -4.68 -5.34
N THR A 111 1.60 -5.54 -4.56
CA THR A 111 1.85 -6.99 -4.54
C THR A 111 1.24 -7.70 -5.76
N VAL A 112 0.50 -6.98 -6.61
CA VAL A 112 0.00 -7.48 -7.90
C VAL A 112 1.11 -7.46 -8.97
N PRO A 113 1.44 -8.60 -9.59
CA PRO A 113 2.38 -8.65 -10.71
C PRO A 113 1.95 -7.75 -11.87
N ASN A 114 2.92 -7.10 -12.52
CA ASN A 114 2.73 -6.23 -13.69
C ASN A 114 1.92 -4.94 -13.45
N THR A 115 1.83 -4.47 -12.20
CA THR A 115 1.23 -3.16 -11.90
C THR A 115 2.04 -2.04 -12.59
N PRO A 116 1.42 -1.19 -13.43
CA PRO A 116 2.12 -0.10 -14.09
C PRO A 116 2.64 0.93 -13.06
N PRO A 117 3.76 1.61 -13.33
CA PRO A 117 4.25 2.65 -12.45
C PRO A 117 3.27 3.84 -12.42
N LEU A 118 3.23 4.52 -11.28
CA LEU A 118 2.44 5.73 -11.11
C LEU A 118 3.22 6.93 -11.69
N ILE A 119 2.60 7.70 -12.56
CA ILE A 119 3.17 8.95 -13.10
C ILE A 119 2.51 10.13 -12.40
N LEU A 120 3.30 10.86 -11.62
CA LEU A 120 2.84 12.12 -11.01
C LEU A 120 3.20 13.28 -11.93
N THR A 121 2.30 14.24 -12.08
CA THR A 121 2.49 15.41 -12.94
C THR A 121 2.34 16.71 -12.16
N TRP A 122 3.26 17.66 -12.38
CA TRP A 122 3.17 19.02 -11.86
C TRP A 122 3.08 20.02 -13.00
N THR A 123 2.10 20.91 -12.93
CA THR A 123 1.98 22.03 -13.85
C THR A 123 2.74 23.22 -13.28
N PRO A 124 3.83 23.68 -13.91
CA PRO A 124 4.54 24.87 -13.44
C PRO A 124 3.66 26.12 -13.62
N ALA A 125 3.69 27.02 -12.64
CA ALA A 125 3.02 28.32 -12.74
C ALA A 125 3.58 29.16 -13.92
N THR A 126 4.87 28.95 -14.25
CA THR A 126 5.55 29.54 -15.40
C THR A 126 6.32 28.44 -16.15
N PRO A 127 5.76 27.86 -17.23
CA PRO A 127 6.43 26.78 -17.96
C PRO A 127 7.75 27.24 -18.59
N PRO A 128 8.86 26.50 -18.44
CA PRO A 128 10.11 26.76 -19.15
C PRO A 128 9.86 26.76 -20.67
N GLY A 129 10.34 27.78 -21.39
CA GLY A 129 10.08 27.97 -22.83
C GLY A 129 8.94 28.95 -23.16
N SER A 130 8.23 29.48 -22.16
CA SER A 130 7.23 30.56 -22.35
C SER A 130 7.86 31.96 -22.55
N GLN A 131 9.20 32.04 -22.60
CA GLN A 131 9.93 33.26 -22.90
C GLN A 131 9.75 33.58 -24.40
N ASN A 132 8.92 34.58 -24.66
CA ASN A 132 8.51 35.09 -25.96
C ASN A 132 9.67 35.22 -26.98
N PRO A 133 9.74 34.39 -28.04
CA PRO A 133 10.56 34.71 -29.20
C PRO A 133 9.73 35.62 -30.12
N SER A 134 9.74 36.93 -29.88
CA SER A 134 9.27 37.99 -30.79
C SER A 134 8.32 37.53 -31.93
N SER A 135 7.11 37.10 -31.60
CA SER A 135 6.09 36.71 -32.58
C SER A 135 4.72 37.27 -32.18
N THR A 136 4.00 37.82 -33.14
CA THR A 136 2.78 38.62 -32.99
C THR A 136 1.50 37.81 -32.75
N THR A 137 1.60 36.54 -32.34
CA THR A 137 0.42 35.72 -31.96
C THR A 137 0.28 35.64 -30.44
N PRO A 138 -0.92 35.90 -29.87
CA PRO A 138 -1.14 35.80 -28.44
C PRO A 138 -0.92 34.35 -27.97
N VAL A 139 -0.17 34.19 -26.87
CA VAL A 139 -0.07 32.93 -26.14
C VAL A 139 -1.49 32.48 -25.80
N VAL A 140 -1.89 31.30 -26.30
CA VAL A 140 -3.15 30.66 -25.89
C VAL A 140 -2.93 30.14 -24.46
N PRO A 141 -3.60 30.70 -23.43
CA PRO A 141 -3.45 30.22 -22.07
C PRO A 141 -3.98 28.79 -22.01
N GLN A 142 -3.14 27.83 -21.66
CA GLN A 142 -3.61 26.50 -21.32
C GLN A 142 -4.43 26.62 -20.02
N PRO A 143 -5.67 26.12 -19.95
CA PRO A 143 -6.44 26.14 -18.72
C PRO A 143 -5.67 25.36 -17.65
N VAL A 144 -5.29 26.03 -16.56
CA VAL A 144 -4.73 25.36 -15.37
C VAL A 144 -5.87 24.52 -14.80
N PRO A 145 -5.73 23.19 -14.70
CA PRO A 145 -6.74 22.38 -14.03
C PRO A 145 -6.86 22.88 -12.57
N VAL A 146 -8.03 23.39 -12.20
CA VAL A 146 -8.33 23.67 -10.80
C VAL A 146 -8.63 22.32 -10.17
N TYR A 147 -7.63 21.75 -9.51
CA TYR A 147 -7.87 20.62 -8.62
C TYR A 147 -8.53 21.17 -7.37
N GLU A 148 -9.83 20.89 -7.19
CA GLU A 148 -10.53 21.12 -5.93
C GLU A 148 -9.94 20.18 -4.87
N GLY A 149 -8.79 20.60 -4.31
CA GLY A 149 -8.12 19.90 -3.24
C GLY A 149 -8.98 19.93 -1.98
N ALA A 150 -8.82 18.91 -1.15
CA ALA A 150 -9.54 18.79 0.09
C ALA A 150 -9.13 19.89 1.10
N THR A 151 -10.08 20.56 1.75
CA THR A 151 -9.75 21.53 2.81
C THR A 151 -9.29 20.77 4.05
N ILE A 152 -8.06 21.03 4.49
CA ILE A 152 -7.48 20.40 5.68
C ILE A 152 -7.71 21.31 6.88
N THR A 153 -8.40 20.80 7.90
CA THR A 153 -8.57 21.44 9.21
C THR A 153 -7.65 20.76 10.21
N PRO A 154 -6.66 21.47 10.77
CA PRO A 154 -5.85 20.93 11.86
C PRO A 154 -6.73 20.71 13.09
N VAL A 155 -6.69 19.52 13.67
CA VAL A 155 -7.27 19.26 14.99
C VAL A 155 -6.15 19.19 16.02
N GLN A 156 -6.48 19.51 17.26
CA GLN A 156 -5.55 19.52 18.38
C GLN A 156 -4.74 18.21 18.43
N ALA A 157 -3.42 18.34 18.38
CA ALA A 157 -2.50 17.21 18.46
C ALA A 157 -2.57 16.61 19.86
N GLU A 158 -3.23 15.45 20.00
CA GLU A 158 -3.08 14.63 21.19
C GLU A 158 -1.89 13.69 20.98
N PRO A 159 -0.85 13.75 21.83
CA PRO A 159 0.25 12.80 21.76
C PRO A 159 -0.23 11.41 22.16
N GLU A 160 -0.65 10.63 21.17
CA GLU A 160 -0.97 9.22 21.37
C GLU A 160 0.30 8.38 21.37
N SER A 161 0.40 7.45 22.32
CA SER A 161 1.41 6.39 22.24
C SER A 161 0.98 5.40 21.18
N TYR A 162 1.56 5.51 19.98
CA TYR A 162 1.27 4.58 18.90
C TYR A 162 1.59 3.15 19.37
N PRO A 163 0.61 2.21 19.35
CA PRO A 163 0.89 0.82 19.67
C PRO A 163 1.95 0.31 18.70
N GLY A 164 2.88 -0.56 19.14
CA GLY A 164 4.07 -1.00 18.38
C GLY A 164 3.82 -1.75 17.06
N VAL A 165 3.05 -1.13 16.16
CA VAL A 165 2.67 -1.56 14.83
C VAL A 165 3.67 -0.97 13.85
N PRO A 166 4.16 -1.74 12.87
CA PRO A 166 4.93 -1.18 11.77
C PRO A 166 4.07 -0.17 11.01
N LEU A 167 4.55 1.07 10.89
CA LEU A 167 3.87 2.13 10.14
C LEU A 167 3.90 1.80 8.65
N SER A 168 2.76 1.95 7.98
CA SER A 168 2.70 1.93 6.51
C SER A 168 3.17 3.27 5.97
N LEU A 169 4.46 3.36 5.65
CA LEU A 169 5.09 4.56 5.10
C LEU A 169 5.19 4.42 3.58
N ASP A 170 4.22 4.99 2.88
CA ASP A 170 4.23 5.10 1.43
C ASP A 170 4.37 6.56 1.00
N ASP A 171 5.59 7.06 1.06
CA ASP A 171 5.94 8.45 0.81
C ASP A 171 7.20 8.57 -0.06
N LEU A 172 7.38 9.77 -0.62
CA LEU A 172 8.59 10.18 -1.34
C LEU A 172 8.78 11.70 -1.27
N ILE A 173 9.98 12.14 -1.62
CA ILE A 173 10.27 13.54 -1.96
C ILE A 173 10.49 13.64 -3.46
N VAL A 174 9.76 14.55 -4.09
CA VAL A 174 9.95 14.93 -5.48
C VAL A 174 10.84 16.16 -5.54
N SER A 175 12.01 16.02 -6.16
CA SER A 175 12.92 17.11 -6.44
C SER A 175 12.71 17.61 -7.87
N PHE A 176 12.80 18.92 -8.06
CA PHE A 176 12.61 19.57 -9.37
C PHE A 176 13.93 20.20 -9.83
N PRO A 177 14.12 20.40 -11.15
CA PRO A 177 15.23 21.20 -11.65
C PRO A 177 15.28 22.58 -10.97
N ALA A 178 16.48 23.09 -10.70
CA ALA A 178 16.65 24.33 -9.92
C ALA A 178 16.00 25.55 -10.59
N ASP A 179 15.91 25.54 -11.92
CA ASP A 179 15.27 26.56 -12.76
C ASP A 179 13.74 26.47 -12.81
N SER A 180 13.13 25.42 -12.24
CA SER A 180 11.68 25.24 -12.19
C SER A 180 10.97 26.26 -11.29
N GLY A 181 11.66 26.83 -10.30
CA GLY A 181 11.06 27.63 -9.23
C GLY A 181 10.19 26.83 -8.26
N ILE A 182 10.09 25.51 -8.41
CA ILE A 182 9.31 24.62 -7.55
C ILE A 182 10.24 24.05 -6.48
N LYS A 183 9.92 24.30 -5.22
CA LYS A 183 10.65 23.70 -4.09
C LYS A 183 10.38 22.19 -4.01
N PRO A 184 11.27 21.40 -3.37
CA PRO A 184 11.02 19.99 -3.16
C PRO A 184 9.67 19.72 -2.47
N ILE A 185 8.91 18.78 -3.02
CA ILE A 185 7.57 18.42 -2.53
C ILE A 185 7.64 17.06 -1.85
N TYR A 186 7.18 16.98 -0.61
CA TYR A 186 6.92 15.71 0.06
C TYR A 186 5.54 15.22 -0.36
N VAL A 187 5.46 13.96 -0.78
CA VAL A 187 4.23 13.30 -1.21
C VAL A 187 4.05 12.05 -0.36
N MET A 188 2.89 11.91 0.26
CA MET A 188 2.46 10.71 0.98
C MET A 188 1.21 10.16 0.33
N PHE A 189 1.20 8.86 0.07
CA PHE A 189 0.04 8.13 -0.41
C PHE A 189 -0.74 7.54 0.77
N ASN A 190 -2.05 7.40 0.59
CA ASN A 190 -2.87 6.62 1.50
C ASN A 190 -2.45 5.15 1.53
N SER A 191 -2.78 4.46 2.62
CA SER A 191 -2.57 3.01 2.71
C SER A 191 -3.28 2.29 1.55
N PRO A 192 -2.63 1.34 0.86
CA PRO A 192 -3.27 0.58 -0.22
C PRO A 192 -4.34 -0.39 0.31
N TYR A 193 -4.35 -0.66 1.62
CA TYR A 193 -5.24 -1.63 2.26
C TYR A 193 -6.64 -1.10 2.60
N GLY A 194 -6.95 0.13 2.17
CA GLY A 194 -8.25 0.76 2.42
C GLY A 194 -8.46 1.20 3.88
N GLU A 195 -9.70 1.58 4.18
CA GLU A 195 -10.16 1.96 5.52
C GLU A 195 -10.36 0.72 6.41
N THR A 196 -10.00 0.81 7.69
CA THR A 196 -10.05 -0.31 8.65
C THR A 196 -10.86 0.06 9.89
N ASN A 197 -11.74 -0.84 10.34
CA ASN A 197 -12.62 -0.61 11.50
C ASN A 197 -12.35 -1.57 12.68
N ALA A 198 -11.45 -2.52 12.51
CA ALA A 198 -11.14 -3.52 13.52
C ALA A 198 -9.68 -3.96 13.46
N ARG A 199 -9.22 -4.48 14.59
CA ARG A 199 -7.93 -5.15 14.70
C ARG A 199 -8.11 -6.61 15.06
N GLY A 200 -7.49 -7.49 14.28
CA GLY A 200 -7.51 -8.93 14.50
C GLY A 200 -6.93 -9.29 15.86
N LYS A 201 -7.63 -10.13 16.61
CA LYS A 201 -7.20 -10.58 17.93
C LYS A 201 -6.01 -11.54 17.82
N TYR A 202 -6.00 -12.39 16.80
CA TYR A 202 -4.97 -13.42 16.62
C TYR A 202 -3.86 -12.95 15.67
N SER A 203 -4.23 -12.43 14.51
CA SER A 203 -3.28 -11.94 13.50
C SER A 203 -2.63 -10.60 13.91
N GLY A 204 -3.34 -9.79 14.70
CA GLY A 204 -2.93 -8.43 15.05
C GLY A 204 -2.98 -7.44 13.88
N ARG A 205 -3.59 -7.83 12.74
CA ARG A 205 -3.73 -7.02 11.51
C ARG A 205 -4.92 -6.07 11.61
N ASP A 206 -4.79 -4.87 11.07
CA ASP A 206 -5.91 -3.95 10.92
C ASP A 206 -6.67 -4.27 9.62
N TYR A 207 -8.00 -4.35 9.68
CA TYR A 207 -8.85 -4.72 8.55
C TYR A 207 -10.28 -4.17 8.73
N ASN A 208 -11.08 -4.28 7.68
CA ASN A 208 -12.48 -3.90 7.69
C ASN A 208 -13.39 -5.13 7.75
N THR A 209 -14.06 -5.30 8.89
CA THR A 209 -14.98 -6.43 9.12
C THR A 209 -16.20 -6.43 8.21
N GLU A 210 -16.65 -5.25 7.76
CA GLU A 210 -17.82 -5.10 6.89
C GLU A 210 -17.48 -5.38 5.42
N LYS A 211 -16.20 -5.21 5.04
CA LYS A 211 -15.68 -5.51 3.68
C LYS A 211 -14.94 -6.86 3.59
N ALA A 212 -15.08 -7.73 4.59
CA ALA A 212 -14.34 -8.99 4.69
C ALA A 212 -15.02 -10.21 4.01
N GLY A 213 -16.14 -10.02 3.31
CA GLY A 213 -16.85 -11.12 2.64
C GLY A 213 -17.59 -12.05 3.61
N GLY A 214 -18.14 -11.49 4.69
CA GLY A 214 -18.96 -12.21 5.69
C GLY A 214 -18.38 -12.16 7.11
N PRO A 215 -19.14 -12.63 8.11
CA PRO A 215 -18.73 -12.57 9.51
C PRO A 215 -17.48 -13.40 9.80
N ILE A 216 -16.82 -13.09 10.91
CA ILE A 216 -15.78 -13.95 11.49
C ILE A 216 -16.45 -15.15 12.17
N LEU A 217 -15.95 -16.34 11.88
CA LEU A 217 -16.45 -17.62 12.37
C LEU A 217 -15.46 -18.27 13.33
N ASP A 218 -15.93 -19.07 14.26
CA ASP A 218 -15.07 -19.81 15.20
C ASP A 218 -14.66 -21.17 14.59
N LEU A 219 -13.66 -21.16 13.69
CA LEU A 219 -13.24 -22.36 12.94
C LEU A 219 -11.95 -23.00 13.49
N ASP A 220 -11.74 -24.27 13.18
CA ASP A 220 -10.51 -25.01 13.56
C ASP A 220 -9.92 -25.79 12.37
N TRP A 221 -8.76 -25.31 11.91
CA TRP A 221 -8.01 -25.89 10.79
C TRP A 221 -7.48 -27.29 11.10
N ARG A 222 -7.32 -27.67 12.37
CA ARG A 222 -6.75 -28.96 12.78
C ARG A 222 -7.61 -30.15 12.32
N THR A 223 -8.92 -29.91 12.20
CA THR A 223 -9.92 -30.91 11.82
C THR A 223 -9.98 -31.15 10.31
N ALA A 224 -9.25 -30.36 9.51
CA ALA A 224 -9.30 -30.43 8.06
C ALA A 224 -8.84 -31.79 7.52
N LYS A 225 -9.60 -32.28 6.53
CA LYS A 225 -9.23 -33.39 5.66
C LYS A 225 -8.98 -32.83 4.28
N ILE A 226 -7.80 -33.09 3.74
CA ILE A 226 -7.42 -32.67 2.40
C ILE A 226 -8.09 -33.63 1.42
N ASP A 227 -8.87 -33.09 0.48
CA ASP A 227 -9.49 -33.84 -0.61
C ASP A 227 -9.27 -33.17 -1.96
N ARG A 228 -9.62 -33.87 -3.03
CA ARG A 228 -9.43 -33.38 -4.42
C ARG A 228 -10.17 -32.07 -4.66
N ALA A 229 -11.41 -31.96 -4.19
CA ALA A 229 -12.25 -30.78 -4.45
C ALA A 229 -11.69 -29.53 -3.76
N GLY A 230 -11.15 -29.66 -2.54
CA GLY A 230 -10.49 -28.57 -1.86
C GLY A 230 -9.16 -28.20 -2.49
N VAL A 231 -8.34 -29.16 -2.92
CA VAL A 231 -7.09 -28.85 -3.64
C VAL A 231 -7.38 -28.11 -4.95
N ASP A 232 -8.46 -28.46 -5.66
CA ASP A 232 -8.88 -27.75 -6.86
C ASP A 232 -9.33 -26.31 -6.54
N LYS A 233 -9.98 -26.07 -5.39
CA LYS A 233 -10.30 -24.71 -4.90
C LYS A 233 -9.04 -23.91 -4.53
N VAL A 234 -8.06 -24.54 -3.87
CA VAL A 234 -6.77 -23.90 -3.55
C VAL A 234 -6.09 -23.42 -4.82
N LYS A 235 -6.00 -24.28 -5.84
CA LYS A 235 -5.44 -23.92 -7.16
C LYS A 235 -6.22 -22.79 -7.84
N LEU A 236 -7.54 -22.80 -7.71
CA LEU A 236 -8.40 -21.77 -8.29
C LEU A 236 -8.17 -20.40 -7.66
N HIS A 237 -8.03 -20.35 -6.34
CA HIS A 237 -7.79 -19.11 -5.59
C HIS A 237 -6.38 -18.58 -5.82
N THR A 238 -5.36 -19.39 -5.55
CA THR A 238 -3.94 -19.01 -5.72
C THR A 238 -3.61 -18.66 -7.17
N GLY A 239 -4.21 -19.37 -8.14
CA GLY A 239 -4.03 -19.10 -9.57
C GLY A 239 -4.60 -17.76 -10.05
N ARG A 240 -5.43 -17.06 -9.24
CA ARG A 240 -5.89 -15.68 -9.55
C ARG A 240 -4.72 -14.73 -9.75
N PHE A 241 -3.59 -14.97 -9.10
CA PHE A 241 -2.45 -14.04 -9.03
C PHE A 241 -1.30 -14.41 -9.98
N GLY A 242 -1.53 -15.36 -10.88
CA GLY A 242 -0.47 -15.98 -11.68
C GLY A 242 0.27 -17.08 -10.90
N GLU A 243 1.23 -17.73 -11.57
CA GLU A 243 2.06 -18.73 -10.90
C GLU A 243 3.09 -18.05 -10.00
N SER A 244 3.13 -18.46 -8.73
CA SER A 244 4.22 -18.11 -7.81
C SER A 244 4.95 -19.37 -7.29
N PRO A 245 6.28 -19.32 -7.11
CA PRO A 245 7.08 -20.49 -6.71
C PRO A 245 6.65 -21.11 -5.38
N GLU A 246 6.34 -20.29 -4.38
CA GLU A 246 5.90 -20.72 -3.06
C GLU A 246 4.53 -21.42 -3.11
N ASN A 247 3.58 -20.88 -3.89
CA ASN A 247 2.28 -21.53 -4.11
C ASN A 247 2.44 -22.85 -4.83
N LYS A 248 3.35 -22.93 -5.82
CA LYS A 248 3.65 -24.18 -6.53
C LYS A 248 4.13 -25.26 -5.56
N VAL A 249 5.06 -24.92 -4.66
CA VAL A 249 5.54 -25.87 -3.64
C VAL A 249 4.39 -26.36 -2.76
N MET A 250 3.55 -25.46 -2.26
CA MET A 250 2.43 -25.85 -1.40
C MET A 250 1.41 -26.71 -2.14
N ILE A 251 1.05 -26.37 -3.39
CA ILE A 251 0.13 -27.16 -4.22
C ILE A 251 0.70 -28.55 -4.51
N ASP A 252 1.98 -28.65 -4.86
CA ASP A 252 2.65 -29.94 -5.11
C ASP A 252 2.67 -30.82 -3.84
N ARG A 253 2.85 -30.21 -2.66
CA ARG A 253 2.73 -30.92 -1.38
C ARG A 253 1.32 -31.46 -1.16
N LEU A 254 0.29 -30.65 -1.38
CA LEU A 254 -1.12 -31.08 -1.27
C LEU A 254 -1.43 -32.26 -2.21
N GLU A 255 -0.91 -32.24 -3.44
CA GLU A 255 -1.06 -33.35 -4.40
C GLU A 255 -0.37 -34.64 -3.92
N ARG A 256 0.82 -34.54 -3.35
CA ARG A 256 1.54 -35.69 -2.79
C ARG A 256 0.82 -36.26 -1.56
N ILE A 257 0.23 -35.41 -0.74
CA ILE A 257 -0.62 -35.84 0.40
C ILE A 257 -1.84 -36.62 -0.12
N LEU A 258 -2.52 -36.14 -1.16
CA LEU A 258 -3.65 -36.86 -1.77
C LEU A 258 -3.28 -38.25 -2.31
N LYS A 259 -2.04 -38.42 -2.78
CA LYS A 259 -1.51 -39.71 -3.26
C LYS A 259 -0.99 -40.61 -2.13
N GLY A 260 -0.95 -40.13 -0.89
CA GLY A 260 -0.34 -40.84 0.24
C GLY A 260 1.20 -40.87 0.20
N GLU A 261 1.82 -40.05 -0.65
CA GLU A 261 3.28 -39.96 -0.83
C GLU A 261 3.96 -39.03 0.19
N LEU A 262 3.18 -38.22 0.90
CA LEU A 262 3.65 -37.27 1.90
C LEU A 262 2.72 -37.28 3.11
N GLN A 263 3.31 -37.31 4.31
CA GLN A 263 2.56 -37.15 5.55
C GLN A 263 2.10 -35.69 5.68
N ILE A 264 0.82 -35.51 5.96
CA ILE A 264 0.21 -34.19 6.18
C ILE A 264 0.81 -33.51 7.42
N THR A 265 1.12 -32.22 7.32
CA THR A 265 1.58 -31.40 8.44
C THR A 265 0.55 -30.33 8.82
N ASP A 266 0.77 -29.68 9.96
CA ASP A 266 -0.06 -28.56 10.40
C ASP A 266 0.00 -27.36 9.44
N THR A 267 1.15 -27.11 8.82
CA THR A 267 1.30 -26.04 7.82
C THR A 267 0.46 -26.34 6.57
N ASP A 268 0.46 -27.59 6.10
CA ASP A 268 -0.36 -28.00 4.95
C ASP A 268 -1.85 -27.81 5.23
N LYS A 269 -2.31 -28.12 6.45
CA LYS A 269 -3.69 -27.90 6.88
C LYS A 269 -4.05 -26.43 6.94
N ARG A 270 -3.22 -25.60 7.59
CA ARG A 270 -3.45 -24.15 7.71
C ARG A 270 -3.57 -23.51 6.33
N PHE A 271 -2.60 -23.75 5.44
CA PHE A 271 -2.62 -23.28 4.06
C PHE A 271 -3.90 -23.70 3.35
N TYR A 272 -4.16 -25.01 3.31
CA TYR A 272 -5.34 -25.57 2.63
C TYR A 272 -6.65 -24.94 3.10
N THR A 273 -6.85 -24.81 4.41
CA THR A 273 -8.08 -24.21 4.95
C THR A 273 -8.16 -22.71 4.71
N HIS A 274 -7.02 -22.01 4.80
CA HIS A 274 -6.94 -20.57 4.60
C HIS A 274 -7.32 -20.21 3.17
N GLU A 275 -6.66 -20.80 2.17
CA GLU A 275 -6.91 -20.49 0.75
C GLU A 275 -8.36 -20.77 0.33
N ILE A 276 -8.96 -21.85 0.84
CA ILE A 276 -10.37 -22.19 0.55
C ILE A 276 -11.32 -21.17 1.17
N ARG A 277 -11.11 -20.81 2.43
CA ARG A 277 -11.98 -19.90 3.16
C ARG A 277 -11.87 -18.48 2.62
N GLU A 278 -10.67 -18.05 2.24
CA GLU A 278 -10.46 -16.75 1.60
C GLU A 278 -11.15 -16.69 0.24
N LEU A 279 -11.08 -17.75 -0.58
CA LEU A 279 -11.84 -17.85 -1.83
C LEU A 279 -13.35 -17.64 -1.62
N GLU A 280 -13.91 -18.25 -0.58
CA GLU A 280 -15.33 -18.07 -0.23
C GLU A 280 -15.65 -16.62 0.14
N ARG A 281 -14.75 -15.92 0.85
CA ARG A 281 -14.91 -14.49 1.15
C ARG A 281 -14.88 -13.64 -0.12
N TYR A 282 -13.97 -13.90 -1.06
CA TYR A 282 -13.96 -13.24 -2.37
C TYR A 282 -15.29 -13.43 -3.12
N ARG A 283 -15.83 -14.64 -3.13
CA ARG A 283 -17.13 -14.95 -3.76
C ARG A 283 -18.28 -14.23 -3.08
N ASN A 284 -18.26 -14.13 -1.74
CA ASN A 284 -19.27 -13.40 -0.98
C ASN A 284 -19.23 -11.88 -1.26
N LEU A 285 -18.07 -11.34 -1.66
CA LEU A 285 -17.94 -9.97 -2.15
C LEU A 285 -18.39 -9.80 -3.61
N GLY A 286 -18.84 -10.87 -4.27
CA GLY A 286 -19.26 -10.85 -5.68
C GLY A 286 -18.11 -10.89 -6.68
N ILE A 287 -16.87 -11.09 -6.23
CA ILE A 287 -15.69 -11.16 -7.10
C ILE A 287 -15.67 -12.54 -7.77
N LYS A 288 -15.63 -12.55 -9.11
CA LYS A 288 -15.65 -13.80 -9.86
C LYS A 288 -14.35 -14.57 -9.68
N ASP A 289 -14.42 -15.88 -9.87
CA ASP A 289 -13.22 -16.72 -9.85
C ASP A 289 -12.24 -16.26 -10.94
N ARG A 290 -10.94 -16.20 -10.60
CA ARG A 290 -9.85 -15.68 -11.44
C ARG A 290 -9.88 -14.17 -11.75
N GLU A 291 -10.90 -13.44 -11.30
CA GLU A 291 -10.93 -11.99 -11.44
C GLU A 291 -10.02 -11.36 -10.37
N ILE A 292 -9.11 -10.48 -10.80
CA ILE A 292 -8.34 -9.62 -9.91
C ILE A 292 -9.17 -8.35 -9.72
N PRO A 293 -9.68 -8.05 -8.50
CA PRO A 293 -10.45 -6.84 -8.26
C PRO A 293 -9.58 -5.59 -8.41
N GLU A 294 -10.16 -4.49 -8.88
CA GLU A 294 -9.46 -3.22 -9.07
C GLU A 294 -8.86 -2.67 -7.75
N ASN A 295 -9.53 -2.87 -6.61
CA ASN A 295 -9.04 -2.53 -5.27
C ASN A 295 -8.40 -3.74 -4.57
N TYR A 296 -7.57 -4.48 -5.29
CA TYR A 296 -6.97 -5.74 -4.83
C TYR A 296 -6.35 -5.68 -3.44
N ASP A 297 -5.51 -4.69 -3.15
CA ASP A 297 -4.79 -4.63 -1.88
C ASP A 297 -5.77 -4.53 -0.69
N GLU A 298 -6.86 -3.75 -0.82
CA GLU A 298 -7.92 -3.64 0.19
C GLU A 298 -8.70 -4.95 0.33
N VAL A 299 -9.16 -5.52 -0.78
CA VAL A 299 -9.91 -6.78 -0.77
C VAL A 299 -9.08 -7.87 -0.12
N TRP A 300 -7.85 -8.06 -0.59
CA TRP A 300 -6.90 -9.03 -0.04
C TRP A 300 -6.69 -8.79 1.45
N ASN A 301 -6.40 -7.57 1.89
CA ASN A 301 -6.15 -7.33 3.31
C ASN A 301 -7.37 -7.71 4.17
N ASN A 302 -8.57 -7.36 3.73
CA ASN A 302 -9.80 -7.62 4.47
C ASN A 302 -10.15 -9.11 4.49
N THR A 303 -10.08 -9.79 3.35
CA THR A 303 -10.40 -11.22 3.25
C THR A 303 -9.34 -12.10 3.92
N HIS A 304 -8.06 -11.77 3.73
CA HIS A 304 -6.93 -12.49 4.33
C HIS A 304 -6.96 -12.39 5.84
N SER A 305 -7.04 -11.16 6.37
CA SER A 305 -7.06 -10.92 7.82
C SER A 305 -8.26 -11.60 8.47
N ALA A 306 -9.44 -11.50 7.88
CA ALA A 306 -10.63 -12.16 8.40
C ALA A 306 -10.54 -13.70 8.38
N THR A 307 -9.85 -14.27 7.39
CA THR A 307 -9.61 -15.72 7.31
C THR A 307 -8.64 -16.19 8.39
N LEU A 308 -7.59 -15.41 8.69
CA LEU A 308 -6.71 -15.70 9.82
C LEU A 308 -7.47 -15.69 11.15
N GLU A 309 -8.38 -14.73 11.33
CA GLU A 309 -9.21 -14.65 12.53
C GLU A 309 -10.18 -15.84 12.63
N ASP A 310 -10.75 -16.31 11.51
CA ASP A 310 -11.61 -17.49 11.52
C ASP A 310 -10.91 -18.70 12.16
N TYR A 311 -9.63 -18.88 11.78
CA TYR A 311 -8.81 -20.02 12.17
C TYR A 311 -7.88 -19.76 13.35
N LYS A 312 -7.90 -18.55 13.93
CA LYS A 312 -7.08 -18.13 15.08
C LYS A 312 -5.59 -18.25 14.80
N ILE A 313 -5.18 -17.87 13.58
CA ILE A 313 -3.81 -18.01 13.10
C ILE A 313 -3.05 -16.68 13.31
N ASP A 314 -1.88 -16.76 13.96
CA ASP A 314 -0.85 -15.71 13.90
C ASP A 314 0.26 -16.17 12.97
N GLU A 315 0.30 -15.66 11.75
CA GLU A 315 1.25 -16.07 10.71
C GLU A 315 2.73 -15.92 11.13
N ARG A 316 3.03 -15.04 12.11
CA ARG A 316 4.39 -14.86 12.64
C ARG A 316 4.89 -16.07 13.41
N THR A 317 3.97 -16.83 14.01
CA THR A 317 4.29 -18.01 14.83
C THR A 317 3.72 -19.30 14.26
N GLN A 318 2.75 -19.19 13.35
CA GLN A 318 2.03 -20.27 12.70
C GLN A 318 1.99 -20.02 11.18
N PRO A 319 3.10 -20.23 10.47
CA PRO A 319 3.19 -19.88 9.07
C PRO A 319 2.20 -20.69 8.22
N LEU A 320 1.76 -20.05 7.13
CA LEU A 320 0.95 -20.68 6.08
C LEU A 320 1.83 -21.40 5.06
N TYR A 321 3.08 -20.98 4.86
CA TYR A 321 4.03 -21.60 3.95
C TYR A 321 5.03 -22.48 4.70
N THR A 322 5.53 -23.54 4.05
CA THR A 322 6.64 -24.32 4.60
C THR A 322 7.98 -23.64 4.33
N PRO A 323 9.04 -23.94 5.10
CA PRO A 323 10.37 -23.40 4.84
C PRO A 323 10.85 -23.60 3.39
N GLU A 324 10.50 -24.73 2.76
CA GLU A 324 10.85 -24.98 1.35
C GLU A 324 10.10 -24.08 0.38
N ALA A 325 8.86 -23.70 0.71
CA ALA A 325 8.08 -22.75 -0.09
C ALA A 325 8.65 -21.33 0.05
N ASP A 326 9.00 -20.93 1.28
CA ASP A 326 9.68 -19.65 1.54
C ASP A 326 11.04 -19.58 0.79
N GLU A 327 11.83 -20.66 0.83
CA GLU A 327 13.10 -20.75 0.10
C GLU A 327 12.89 -20.61 -1.42
N ALA A 328 11.84 -21.23 -1.98
CA ALA A 328 11.49 -21.09 -3.39
C ALA A 328 11.12 -19.64 -3.76
N TYR A 329 10.39 -18.94 -2.88
CA TYR A 329 10.12 -17.52 -3.05
C TYR A 329 11.41 -16.71 -3.06
N PHE A 330 12.28 -16.84 -2.05
CA PHE A 330 13.51 -16.06 -1.96
C PHE A 330 14.45 -16.26 -3.15
N LYS A 331 14.66 -17.51 -3.60
CA LYS A 331 15.47 -17.81 -4.80
C LYS A 331 14.92 -17.16 -6.06
N SER A 332 13.60 -17.00 -6.17
CA SER A 332 12.98 -16.34 -7.33
C SER A 332 13.20 -14.83 -7.35
N GLN A 333 13.49 -14.22 -6.20
CA GLN A 333 13.79 -12.79 -6.09
C GLN A 333 15.27 -12.50 -6.33
N GLU A 334 16.19 -13.41 -5.98
CA GLU A 334 17.65 -13.23 -6.19
C GLU A 334 18.05 -13.17 -7.67
N GLY A 335 17.18 -13.60 -8.59
CA GLY A 335 17.40 -13.54 -10.04
C GLY A 335 16.85 -12.30 -10.75
N LYS A 336 16.33 -11.31 -10.01
CA LYS A 336 15.78 -10.04 -10.55
C LYS A 336 16.66 -8.85 -10.16
#